data_AF-A0AAE0FBS2-F1
#
_entry.id   AF-A0AAE0FBS2-F1
#
_cell.length_a   1.000
_cell.length_b   1.000
_cell.length_c   1.000
_cell.angle_alpha   90.00
_cell.angle_beta   90.00
_cell.angle_gamma   90.00
#
_symmetry.space_group_name_H-M   'P 1'
#
loop_
_entity.id
_entity.type
_entity.pdbx_description
1 polymer ?
#
loop_
_entity_poly.entity_id
_entity_poly.type
_entity_poly.pdbx_seq_one_letter_code
_entity_poly.pdbx_strand_id
1 'polypeptide(L)'
;EKHPDCPGLNWVVDDATHMQFQDQSFDVVMDKSLLDCVFHVKNFDDSILRFLREVKRVLRHSPNSIAVFLTAAPPQEVMPYLEWKAGAGWQVEQDELTVEVDDQSRVAKGAVAVGRSDPPLEVPLSKTFYLYVCRPSLAPPPPSAPPLNPFGIFM
;
A
#
# COMPACT_ATOMS: atom_id res chain seq x y z
N GLU A 1 20.40 3.71 21.60
CA GLU A 1 19.29 3.89 20.65
C GLU A 1 19.75 3.59 19.24
N LYS A 2 18.88 3.02 18.38
CA LYS A 2 19.24 2.63 17.01
C LYS A 2 19.36 3.82 16.03
N HIS A 3 18.76 4.97 16.34
CA HIS A 3 18.78 6.18 15.50
C HIS A 3 18.73 7.45 16.38
N PRO A 4 19.86 7.86 17.00
CA PRO A 4 19.90 9.00 17.92
C PRO A 4 19.70 10.37 17.23
N ASP A 5 19.80 10.40 15.90
CA ASP A 5 19.65 11.55 15.03
C ASP A 5 18.19 11.87 14.66
N CYS A 6 17.24 10.99 15.00
CA CYS A 6 15.81 11.15 14.71
C CYS A 6 15.00 11.25 16.01
N PRO A 7 14.99 12.42 16.69
CA PRO A 7 14.21 12.62 17.91
C PRO A 7 12.72 12.44 17.63
N GLY A 8 12.01 11.73 18.51
CA GLY A 8 10.58 11.44 18.37
C GLY A 8 10.26 10.11 17.67
N LEU A 9 11.26 9.35 17.23
CA LEU A 9 11.07 8.01 16.66
C LEU A 9 10.86 6.97 17.77
N ASN A 10 9.71 6.30 17.74
CA ASN A 10 9.38 5.21 18.65
C ASN A 10 9.36 3.88 17.91
N TRP A 11 9.91 2.83 18.52
CA TRP A 11 9.95 1.48 17.97
C TRP A 11 9.02 0.58 18.78
N VAL A 12 8.09 -0.08 18.10
CA VAL A 12 7.14 -1.01 18.71
C VAL A 12 7.17 -2.32 17.91
N VAL A 13 7.17 -3.45 18.61
CA VAL A 13 6.92 -4.76 18.01
C VAL A 13 5.42 -5.00 18.05
N ASP A 14 4.81 -5.18 16.88
CA ASP A 14 3.35 -5.35 16.74
C ASP A 14 3.00 -6.23 15.54
N ASP A 15 1.76 -6.71 15.47
CA ASP A 15 1.18 -7.40 14.32
C ASP A 15 0.40 -6.40 13.46
N ALA A 16 0.85 -6.16 12.23
CA ALA A 16 0.21 -5.22 11.32
C ALA A 16 -1.23 -5.63 10.92
N THR A 17 -1.62 -6.89 11.11
CA THR A 17 -2.99 -7.37 10.90
C THR A 17 -3.89 -7.20 12.13
N HIS A 18 -3.33 -6.77 13.27
CA HIS A 18 -4.02 -6.52 14.53
C HIS A 18 -3.22 -5.54 15.43
N MET A 19 -3.16 -4.27 15.02
CA MET A 19 -2.33 -3.24 15.65
C MET A 19 -2.90 -2.82 17.01
N GLN A 20 -2.04 -2.60 18.00
CA GLN A 20 -2.46 -2.18 19.36
C GLN A 20 -2.72 -0.67 19.49
N PHE A 21 -2.68 0.08 18.38
CA PHE A 21 -2.98 1.51 18.37
C PHE A 21 -4.48 1.79 18.44
N GLN A 22 -4.86 2.95 18.98
CA GLN A 22 -6.24 3.41 19.00
C GLN A 22 -6.72 3.77 17.59
N ASP A 23 -8.04 3.74 17.39
CA ASP A 23 -8.64 4.23 16.16
C ASP A 23 -8.25 5.69 15.92
N GLN A 24 -7.99 6.05 14.66
CA GLN A 24 -7.71 7.42 14.24
C GLN A 24 -6.53 8.08 14.99
N SER A 25 -5.49 7.30 15.28
CA SER A 25 -4.29 7.77 15.98
C SER A 25 -3.24 8.41 15.07
N PHE A 26 -3.28 8.17 13.75
CA PHE A 26 -2.25 8.64 12.83
C PHE A 26 -2.80 9.50 11.69
N ASP A 27 -2.05 10.54 11.33
CA ASP A 27 -2.32 11.32 10.12
C ASP A 27 -1.74 10.63 8.87
N VAL A 28 -0.64 9.89 9.01
CA VAL A 28 0.01 9.20 7.88
C VAL A 28 0.39 7.78 8.29
N VAL A 29 0.10 6.81 7.43
CA VAL A 29 0.60 5.44 7.53
C VAL A 29 1.44 5.15 6.30
N MET A 30 2.65 4.62 6.47
CA MET A 30 3.51 4.24 5.35
C MET A 30 3.88 2.77 5.46
N ASP A 31 3.74 2.07 4.35
CA ASP A 31 4.29 0.75 4.14
C ASP A 31 5.29 0.78 2.98
N LYS A 32 6.42 0.11 3.19
CA LYS A 32 7.38 -0.23 2.16
C LYS A 32 7.65 -1.73 2.26
N SER A 33 7.15 -2.46 1.28
CA SER A 33 7.34 -3.90 1.10
C SER A 33 6.71 -4.86 2.11
N LEU A 34 5.98 -4.40 3.13
CA LEU A 34 5.18 -5.35 3.93
C LEU A 34 4.09 -5.97 3.06
N LEU A 35 3.43 -5.16 2.21
CA LEU A 35 2.43 -5.67 1.28
C LEU A 35 3.00 -6.77 0.36
N ASP A 36 4.23 -6.60 -0.14
CA ASP A 36 4.95 -7.63 -0.91
C ASP A 36 5.07 -8.94 -0.10
N CYS A 37 5.41 -8.85 1.19
CA CYS A 37 5.51 -10.02 2.06
C CYS A 37 4.15 -10.70 2.27
N VAL A 38 3.09 -9.93 2.47
CA VAL A 38 1.75 -10.47 2.74
C VAL A 38 1.20 -11.22 1.52
N PHE A 39 1.53 -10.81 0.29
CA PHE A 39 1.16 -11.57 -0.91
C PHE A 39 1.71 -13.02 -0.94
N HIS A 40 2.77 -13.31 -0.18
CA HIS A 40 3.44 -14.60 -0.21
C HIS A 40 3.08 -15.51 0.97
N VAL A 41 2.18 -15.10 1.87
CA VAL A 41 1.73 -15.94 2.99
C VAL A 41 0.59 -16.86 2.59
N LYS A 42 0.37 -17.93 3.37
CA LYS A 42 -0.83 -18.77 3.23
C LYS A 42 -2.06 -17.93 3.57
N ASN A 43 -3.12 -18.04 2.76
CA ASN A 43 -4.34 -17.22 2.89
C ASN A 43 -4.05 -15.71 2.78
N PHE A 44 -3.20 -15.33 1.82
CA PHE A 44 -2.82 -13.93 1.57
C PHE A 44 -4.03 -13.00 1.45
N ASP A 45 -5.12 -13.42 0.77
CA ASP A 45 -6.35 -12.64 0.63
C ASP A 45 -6.86 -12.11 1.98
N ASP A 46 -7.04 -12.97 2.99
CA ASP A 46 -7.53 -12.57 4.31
C ASP A 46 -6.51 -11.71 5.06
N SER A 47 -5.22 -12.03 4.92
CA SER A 47 -4.13 -11.29 5.59
C SER A 47 -4.02 -9.85 5.06
N ILE A 48 -4.11 -9.65 3.75
CA ILE A 48 -4.13 -8.32 3.11
C ILE A 48 -5.35 -7.55 3.59
N LEU A 49 -6.53 -8.17 3.62
CA LEU A 49 -7.75 -7.50 4.04
C LEU A 49 -7.71 -7.07 5.52
N ARG A 50 -7.14 -7.89 6.41
CA ARG A 50 -6.95 -7.51 7.82
C ARG A 50 -5.95 -6.37 7.96
N PHE A 51 -4.79 -6.46 7.28
CA PHE A 51 -3.80 -5.39 7.25
C PHE A 51 -4.39 -4.06 6.78
N LEU A 52 -5.07 -4.04 5.63
CA LEU A 52 -5.66 -2.82 5.09
C LEU A 52 -6.79 -2.26 5.96
N ARG A 53 -7.56 -3.10 6.66
CA ARG A 53 -8.57 -2.66 7.64
C ARG A 53 -7.92 -2.00 8.85
N GLU A 54 -6.83 -2.55 9.36
CA GLU A 54 -6.09 -1.95 10.46
C GLU A 54 -5.48 -0.61 10.05
N VAL A 55 -4.86 -0.53 8.87
CA VAL A 55 -4.36 0.75 8.32
C VAL A 55 -5.49 1.78 8.25
N LYS A 56 -6.66 1.40 7.74
CA LYS A 56 -7.82 2.29 7.69
C LYS A 56 -8.30 2.72 9.08
N ARG A 57 -8.33 1.80 10.04
CA ARG A 57 -8.81 2.03 11.41
C ARG A 57 -7.93 3.02 12.16
N VAL A 58 -6.62 2.86 12.08
CA VAL A 58 -5.65 3.72 12.80
C VAL A 58 -5.44 5.06 12.10
N LEU A 59 -5.74 5.16 10.80
CA LEU A 59 -5.67 6.42 10.05
C LEU A 59 -6.85 7.33 10.42
N ARG A 60 -6.56 8.61 10.64
CA ARG A 60 -7.58 9.63 10.92
C ARG A 60 -8.52 9.84 9.73
N HIS A 61 -9.78 10.13 10.03
CA HIS A 61 -10.77 10.50 9.03
C HIS A 61 -10.69 12.01 8.75
N SER A 62 -9.59 12.43 8.14
CA SER A 62 -9.32 13.82 7.77
C SER A 62 -8.89 13.92 6.30
N PRO A 63 -9.22 15.02 5.59
CA PRO A 63 -8.74 15.24 4.21
C PRO A 63 -7.22 15.23 4.07
N ASN A 64 -6.50 15.49 5.17
CA ASN A 64 -5.03 15.53 5.18
C ASN A 64 -4.40 14.18 5.50
N SER A 65 -5.20 13.15 5.79
CA SER A 65 -4.68 11.85 6.20
C SER A 65 -4.51 10.91 5.01
N ILE A 66 -3.35 10.25 4.94
CA ILE A 66 -2.99 9.38 3.81
C ILE A 66 -2.37 8.07 4.28
N ALA A 67 -2.65 6.99 3.54
CA ALA A 67 -1.87 5.76 3.59
C ALA A 67 -1.05 5.64 2.32
N VAL A 68 0.24 5.34 2.45
CA VAL A 68 1.19 5.21 1.33
C VAL A 68 1.72 3.80 1.29
N PHE A 69 1.60 3.11 0.16
CA PHE A 69 2.13 1.78 -0.06
C PHE A 69 3.15 1.81 -1.20
N LEU A 70 4.38 1.40 -0.92
CA LEU A 70 5.42 1.18 -1.92
C LEU A 70 5.70 -0.32 -2.06
N THR A 71 5.43 -0.88 -3.23
CA THR A 71 5.44 -2.33 -3.49
C THR A 71 5.98 -2.63 -4.88
N ALA A 72 6.49 -3.83 -5.09
CA ALA A 72 6.81 -4.35 -6.42
C ALA A 72 5.60 -5.02 -7.09
N ALA A 73 4.51 -5.26 -6.36
CA ALA A 73 3.28 -5.85 -6.89
C ALA A 73 2.58 -4.85 -7.84
N PRO A 74 2.19 -5.28 -9.05
CA PRO A 74 1.63 -4.39 -10.04
C PRO A 74 0.15 -4.06 -9.76
N PRO A 75 -0.41 -2.99 -10.37
CA PRO A 75 -1.78 -2.55 -10.11
C PRO A 75 -2.86 -3.63 -10.26
N GLN A 76 -2.67 -4.58 -11.17
CA GLN A 76 -3.62 -5.68 -11.40
C GLN A 76 -3.77 -6.59 -10.17
N GLU A 77 -2.74 -6.68 -9.33
CA GLU A 77 -2.75 -7.46 -8.10
C GLU A 77 -3.22 -6.64 -6.90
N VAL A 78 -2.81 -5.37 -6.82
CA VAL A 78 -3.05 -4.52 -5.64
C VAL A 78 -4.42 -3.83 -5.65
N MET A 79 -4.83 -3.27 -6.80
CA MET A 79 -6.05 -2.44 -6.90
C MET A 79 -7.33 -3.17 -6.49
N PRO A 80 -7.53 -4.49 -6.77
CA PRO A 80 -8.71 -5.21 -6.29
C PRO A 80 -8.89 -5.15 -4.77
N TYR A 81 -7.80 -5.04 -4.00
CA TYR A 81 -7.87 -4.88 -2.55
C TYR A 81 -8.17 -3.44 -2.14
N LEU A 82 -7.51 -2.47 -2.76
CA LEU A 82 -7.65 -1.06 -2.40
C LEU A 82 -9.01 -0.48 -2.79
N GLU A 83 -9.59 -0.89 -3.92
CA GLU A 83 -10.85 -0.33 -4.44
C GLU A 83 -12.10 -1.09 -3.97
N TRP A 84 -12.02 -2.42 -3.88
CA TRP A 84 -13.23 -3.25 -3.80
C TRP A 84 -13.24 -4.21 -2.61
N LYS A 85 -12.24 -5.09 -2.50
CA LYS A 85 -12.26 -6.18 -1.52
C LYS A 85 -12.07 -5.70 -0.08
N ALA A 86 -11.34 -4.62 0.17
CA ALA A 86 -11.17 -4.08 1.53
C ALA A 86 -12.44 -3.41 2.10
N GLY A 87 -13.55 -3.36 1.34
CA GLY A 87 -14.73 -2.58 1.71
C GLY A 87 -14.42 -1.09 1.80
N ALA A 88 -13.39 -0.67 1.07
CA ALA A 88 -12.73 0.58 1.32
C ALA A 88 -12.96 1.51 0.14
N GLY A 89 -13.87 2.45 0.34
CA GLY A 89 -13.83 3.71 -0.40
C GLY A 89 -12.52 4.41 -0.04
N TRP A 90 -11.40 3.97 -0.59
CA TRP A 90 -10.20 4.79 -0.69
C TRP A 90 -10.30 5.55 -2.01
N GLN A 91 -9.86 6.79 -2.00
CA GLN A 91 -9.46 7.47 -3.23
C GLN A 91 -7.99 7.15 -3.43
N VAL A 92 -7.67 6.43 -4.52
CA VAL A 92 -6.33 5.92 -4.78
C VAL A 92 -5.70 6.71 -5.93
N GLU A 93 -4.55 7.29 -5.66
CA GLU A 93 -3.62 7.78 -6.69
C GLU A 93 -2.50 6.75 -6.82
N GLN A 94 -2.11 6.43 -8.06
CA GLN A 94 -1.07 5.45 -8.34
C GLN A 94 0.00 6.09 -9.21
N ASP A 95 1.27 5.83 -8.87
CA ASP A 95 2.42 6.19 -9.69
C ASP A 95 3.35 4.99 -9.89
N GLU A 96 4.12 5.02 -10.97
CA GLU A 96 5.10 4.02 -11.33
C GLU A 96 6.50 4.63 -11.18
N LEU A 97 7.33 3.97 -10.39
CA LEU A 97 8.68 4.41 -10.04
C LEU A 97 9.69 3.43 -10.64
N THR A 98 10.52 3.91 -11.55
CA THR A 98 11.61 3.11 -12.12
C THR A 98 12.93 3.53 -11.49
N VAL A 99 13.75 2.57 -11.07
CA VAL A 99 15.05 2.85 -10.45
C VAL A 99 16.13 1.96 -11.04
N GLU A 100 17.35 2.51 -11.16
CA GLU A 100 18.53 1.76 -11.57
C GLU A 100 18.87 0.68 -10.55
N VAL A 101 19.24 -0.49 -11.06
CA VAL A 101 19.71 -1.61 -10.24
C VAL A 101 21.03 -2.17 -10.76
N ASP A 102 21.77 -2.82 -9.89
CA ASP A 102 22.95 -3.58 -10.28
C ASP A 102 22.60 -4.94 -10.91
N ASP A 103 23.62 -5.70 -11.29
CA ASP A 103 23.53 -7.05 -11.84
C ASP A 103 22.89 -8.08 -10.89
N GLN A 104 22.77 -7.75 -9.60
CA GLN A 104 22.09 -8.53 -8.57
C GLN A 104 20.68 -8.01 -8.27
N SER A 105 20.14 -7.11 -9.11
CA SER A 105 18.83 -6.48 -8.93
C SER A 105 18.70 -5.65 -7.64
N ARG A 106 19.82 -5.15 -7.10
CA ARG A 106 19.83 -4.28 -5.92
C ARG A 106 19.81 -2.83 -6.35
N VAL A 107 18.98 -2.03 -5.67
CA VAL A 107 18.95 -0.58 -5.87
C VAL A 107 20.26 0.02 -5.37
N ALA A 108 20.98 0.73 -6.25
CA ALA A 108 22.24 1.35 -5.90
C ALA A 108 22.06 2.42 -4.81
N LYS A 109 23.05 2.56 -3.92
CA LYS A 109 23.00 3.59 -2.88
C LYS A 109 23.01 4.98 -3.53
N GLY A 110 21.98 5.78 -3.24
CA GLY A 110 21.82 7.11 -3.83
C GLY A 110 21.13 7.10 -5.20
N ALA A 111 20.68 5.94 -5.69
CA ALA A 111 19.82 5.89 -6.87
C ALA A 111 18.55 6.71 -6.64
N VAL A 112 18.17 7.46 -7.65
CA VAL A 112 16.94 8.25 -7.66
C VAL A 112 15.93 7.50 -8.52
N ALA A 113 14.75 7.26 -7.96
CA ALA A 113 13.64 6.72 -8.74
C ALA A 113 13.09 7.83 -9.65
N VAL A 114 12.80 7.49 -10.90
CA VAL A 114 12.10 8.36 -11.84
C VAL A 114 10.62 7.95 -11.89
N GLY A 115 9.73 8.93 -11.80
CA GLY A 115 8.30 8.73 -11.95
C GLY A 115 7.88 8.69 -13.41
N ARG A 116 6.60 8.39 -13.67
CA ARG A 116 6.05 8.32 -15.04
C ARG A 116 6.17 9.64 -15.82
N SER A 117 6.13 10.77 -15.12
CA SER A 117 6.23 12.10 -15.74
C SER A 117 7.66 12.54 -16.06
N ASP A 118 8.65 11.81 -15.56
CA ASP A 118 10.06 12.14 -15.77
C ASP A 118 10.58 11.55 -17.08
N PRO A 119 11.71 12.05 -17.61
CA PRO A 119 12.40 11.40 -18.72
C PRO A 119 12.70 9.92 -18.38
N PRO A 120 12.53 9.00 -19.35
CA PRO A 120 12.83 7.60 -19.12
C PRO A 120 14.27 7.39 -18.64
N LEU A 121 14.45 6.46 -17.72
CA LEU A 121 15.76 6.13 -17.20
C LEU A 121 16.55 5.33 -18.25
N GLU A 122 17.58 5.96 -18.84
CA GLU A 122 18.48 5.31 -19.80
C GLU A 122 19.60 4.55 -19.07
N VAL A 123 19.23 3.42 -18.44
CA VAL A 123 20.17 2.57 -17.71
C VAL A 123 20.12 1.12 -18.20
N PRO A 124 21.23 0.36 -18.08
CA PRO A 124 21.29 -1.02 -18.56
C PRO A 124 20.31 -1.96 -17.84
N LEU A 125 20.08 -1.72 -16.54
CA LEU A 125 19.22 -2.52 -15.68
C LEU A 125 18.39 -1.61 -14.78
N SER A 126 17.09 -1.86 -14.74
CA SER A 126 16.16 -1.12 -13.90
C SER A 126 15.13 -2.05 -13.27
N LYS A 127 14.52 -1.55 -12.19
CA LYS A 127 13.38 -2.20 -11.54
C LYS A 127 12.25 -1.20 -11.35
N THR A 128 11.04 -1.69 -11.55
CA THR A 128 9.81 -0.94 -11.36
C THR A 128 9.21 -1.24 -9.98
N PHE A 129 8.74 -0.18 -9.33
CA PHE A 129 7.93 -0.21 -8.13
C PHE A 129 6.68 0.63 -8.35
N TYR A 130 5.65 0.36 -7.57
CA TYR A 130 4.38 1.08 -7.62
C TYR A 130 4.15 1.78 -6.29
N LEU A 131 3.78 3.05 -6.38
CA LEU A 131 3.41 3.89 -5.26
C LEU A 131 1.90 4.09 -5.27
N TYR A 132 1.21 3.68 -4.20
CA TYR A 132 -0.21 3.91 -4.02
C TYR A 132 -0.42 4.89 -2.87
N VAL A 133 -1.05 6.03 -3.16
CA VAL A 133 -1.46 7.02 -2.18
C VAL A 133 -2.97 6.90 -1.99
N CYS A 134 -3.38 6.43 -0.82
CA CYS A 134 -4.76 6.14 -0.50
C CYS A 134 -5.28 7.19 0.50
N ARG A 135 -6.39 7.86 0.14
CA ARG A 135 -7.11 8.79 1.01
C ARG A 135 -8.45 8.22 1.46
N PRO A 136 -8.86 8.36 2.73
CA PRO A 136 -10.18 7.93 3.15
C PRO A 136 -11.25 8.64 2.31
N SER A 137 -12.11 7.89 1.62
CA SER A 137 -13.26 8.50 0.97
C SER A 137 -14.23 9.00 2.03
N LEU A 138 -14.56 10.28 1.93
CA LEU A 138 -15.63 10.90 2.71
C LEU A 138 -17.02 10.53 2.18
N ALA A 139 -17.10 9.86 1.03
CA ALA A 139 -18.35 9.40 0.47
C ALA A 139 -18.86 8.15 1.23
N PRO A 140 -20.18 7.99 1.37
CA PRO A 140 -20.75 6.76 1.92
C PRO A 140 -20.28 5.56 1.08
N PRO A 141 -20.08 4.37 1.70
CA PRO A 141 -19.68 3.18 0.97
C PRO A 141 -20.69 2.92 -0.16
N PRO A 142 -20.24 2.46 -1.35
CA PRO A 142 -21.17 2.05 -2.39
C PRO A 142 -22.11 0.98 -1.82
N PRO A 143 -23.39 0.94 -2.25
CA PRO A 143 -24.30 -0.11 -1.83
C PRO A 143 -23.63 -1.46 -2.09
N SER A 144 -23.63 -2.33 -1.07
CA SER A 144 -23.00 -3.64 -1.12
C SER A 144 -23.35 -4.33 -2.43
N ALA A 145 -22.33 -4.78 -3.16
CA ALA A 145 -22.54 -5.55 -4.38
C ALA A 145 -23.51 -6.70 -4.13
N PRO A 146 -24.40 -7.02 -5.08
CA PRO A 146 -25.16 -8.25 -4.97
C PRO A 146 -24.17 -9.41 -4.78
N PRO A 147 -24.49 -10.39 -3.92
CA PRO A 147 -23.62 -11.54 -3.73
C PRO A 147 -23.26 -12.12 -5.09
N LEU A 148 -21.98 -12.45 -5.29
CA LEU A 148 -21.54 -13.20 -6.46
C LEU A 148 -22.45 -14.42 -6.55
N ASN A 149 -23.31 -14.44 -7.58
CA ASN A 149 -24.21 -15.55 -7.82
C ASN A 149 -23.32 -16.79 -7.97
N PRO A 150 -23.46 -17.83 -7.12
CA PRO A 150 -22.66 -19.05 -7.26
C PRO A 150 -22.93 -19.78 -8.58
N PHE A 151 -23.94 -19.34 -9.34
CA PHE A 151 -24.28 -19.81 -10.66
C PHE A 151 -24.11 -18.66 -11.67
N GLY A 152 -22.91 -18.52 -12.23
CA GLY A 152 -22.64 -17.56 -13.30
C GLY A 152 -23.53 -17.82 -14.51
N ILE A 153 -24.57 -17.00 -14.67
CA ILE A 153 -25.31 -16.86 -15.93
C ILE A 153 -25.51 -15.37 -16.13
N PHE A 154 -24.76 -14.79 -17.08
CA PHE A 154 -25.06 -13.50 -17.66
C PHE A 154 -26.26 -13.66 -18.60
N MET A 155 -27.28 -12.82 -18.42
CA MET A 155 -28.21 -12.43 -19.48
C MET A 155 -28.00 -10.96 -19.79
#